data_AF-A0A7V9DDG6-F1
#
_entry.id   AF-A0A7V9DDG6-F1
#
_cell.length_a   1.000
_cell.length_b   1.000
_cell.length_c   1.000
_cell.angle_alpha   90.00
_cell.angle_beta   90.00
_cell.angle_gamma   90.00
#
_symmetry.space_group_name_H-M   'P 1'
#
loop_
_entity.id
_entity.type
_entity.pdbx_description
1 polymer ?
#
loop_
_entity_poly.entity_id
_entity_poly.type
_entity_poly.pdbx_seq_one_letter_code
_entity_poly.pdbx_strand_id
1 'polypeptide(L)'
;MTLVDAVIIYFAFGSPFAVLYFYERSTPSSLREYALFAVNFLVWQPHAFRTLRKFFTTKMPFEAGTSPDSLDEGRLRELMERIDHALKRSPGGSDVFTSLENYVELRNALTFEAETPGEREVELFRIADHPDLKIASVSLNRRNRSKLRAHLERSQSNLALSFQTYEGVLPSELIREVALLIGDDGVEPRDTPISPLEMIRLTSA
;
A
#
# COMPACT_ATOMS: atom_id res chain seq x y z
N MET A 1 -30.06 17.70 20.59
CA MET A 1 -30.30 17.42 19.16
C MET A 1 -31.57 16.62 19.05
N THR A 2 -32.48 17.02 18.15
CA THR A 2 -33.69 16.24 17.90
C THR A 2 -33.37 15.06 16.98
N LEU A 3 -34.15 13.98 17.05
CA LEU A 3 -33.99 12.82 16.16
C LEU A 3 -34.12 13.22 14.68
N VAL A 4 -34.90 14.27 14.41
CA VAL A 4 -35.05 14.88 13.08
C VAL A 4 -33.74 15.49 12.58
N ASP A 5 -32.98 16.20 13.43
CA ASP A 5 -31.68 16.78 13.04
C ASP A 5 -30.67 15.70 12.65
N ALA A 6 -30.66 14.57 13.37
CA ALA A 6 -29.78 13.45 13.07
C ALA A 6 -30.13 12.82 11.70
N VAL A 7 -31.42 12.69 11.39
CA VAL A 7 -31.88 12.16 10.09
C VAL A 7 -31.56 13.14 8.95
N ILE A 8 -31.69 14.45 9.16
CA ILE A 8 -31.35 15.46 8.15
C ILE A 8 -29.84 15.43 7.84
N ILE A 9 -29.00 15.42 8.88
CA ILE A 9 -27.54 15.33 8.71
C ILE A 9 -27.17 14.02 7.99
N TYR A 10 -27.84 12.91 8.34
CA TYR A 10 -27.64 11.62 7.69
C TYR A 10 -27.94 11.66 6.19
N PHE A 11 -29.08 12.23 5.79
CA PHE A 11 -29.41 12.37 4.37
C PHE A 11 -28.48 13.34 3.64
N ALA A 12 -28.01 14.40 4.30
CA ALA A 12 -27.09 15.36 3.71
C ALA A 12 -25.75 14.74 3.33
N PHE A 13 -25.21 13.82 4.15
CA PHE A 13 -23.97 13.10 3.82
C PHE A 13 -24.19 11.97 2.79
N GLY A 14 -25.37 11.35 2.76
CA GLY A 14 -25.67 10.25 1.83
C GLY A 14 -26.06 10.71 0.41
N SER A 15 -26.61 11.92 0.25
CA SER A 15 -27.16 12.37 -1.04
C SER A 15 -26.14 12.48 -2.18
N PRO A 16 -24.88 12.94 -1.97
CA PRO A 16 -23.91 13.05 -3.07
C PRO A 16 -23.55 11.69 -3.67
N PHE A 17 -23.47 10.64 -2.85
CA PHE A 17 -23.21 9.28 -3.30
C PHE A 17 -24.37 8.69 -4.08
N ALA A 18 -25.62 8.96 -3.64
CA ALA A 18 -26.81 8.53 -4.35
C ALA A 18 -26.93 9.21 -5.73
N VAL A 19 -26.60 10.50 -5.81
CA VAL A 19 -26.60 11.26 -7.07
C VAL A 19 -25.52 10.74 -8.02
N LEU A 20 -24.29 10.52 -7.55
CA LEU A 20 -23.22 9.94 -8.35
C LEU A 20 -23.59 8.56 -8.90
N TYR A 21 -24.12 7.69 -8.05
CA TYR A 21 -24.57 6.36 -8.45
C TYR A 21 -25.69 6.39 -9.49
N PHE A 22 -26.58 7.39 -9.41
CA PHE A 22 -27.66 7.58 -10.38
C PHE A 22 -27.14 8.09 -11.73
N TYR A 23 -26.16 8.99 -11.73
CA TYR A 23 -25.57 9.51 -12.97
C TYR A 23 -24.71 8.49 -13.72
N GLU A 24 -24.05 7.58 -13.02
CA GLU A 24 -23.20 6.55 -13.64
C GLU A 24 -24.00 5.38 -14.25
N ARG A 25 -25.31 5.25 -13.98
CA ARG A 25 -26.14 4.14 -14.47
C ARG A 25 -27.12 4.57 -15.55
N SER A 26 -26.80 4.24 -16.80
CA SER A 26 -27.64 4.47 -17.99
C SER A 26 -28.54 3.28 -18.38
N THR A 27 -28.65 2.25 -17.54
CA THR A 27 -29.46 1.04 -17.81
C THR A 27 -30.53 0.79 -16.74
N PRO A 28 -31.70 0.20 -17.09
CA PRO A 28 -32.76 -0.09 -16.14
C PRO A 28 -32.32 -1.16 -15.13
N SER A 29 -32.20 -0.76 -13.88
CA SER A 29 -31.73 -1.56 -12.75
C SER A 29 -32.78 -2.59 -12.32
N SER A 30 -32.33 -3.82 -12.05
CA SER A 30 -33.19 -4.87 -11.51
C SER A 30 -33.49 -4.61 -10.02
N LEU A 31 -34.67 -5.00 -9.53
CA LEU A 31 -35.08 -4.92 -8.11
C LEU A 31 -34.00 -5.46 -7.12
N ARG A 32 -33.22 -6.45 -7.56
CA ARG A 32 -32.11 -7.04 -6.80
C ARG A 32 -31.02 -6.02 -6.44
N GLU A 33 -30.74 -5.07 -7.33
CA GLU A 33 -29.68 -4.08 -7.13
C GLU A 33 -30.09 -3.01 -6.13
N TYR A 34 -31.36 -2.60 -6.14
CA TYR A 34 -31.92 -1.72 -5.11
C TYR A 34 -31.90 -2.39 -3.73
N ALA A 35 -32.22 -3.68 -3.66
CA ALA A 35 -32.15 -4.44 -2.41
C ALA A 35 -30.69 -4.51 -1.89
N LEU A 36 -29.73 -4.80 -2.77
CA LEU A 36 -28.30 -4.80 -2.41
C LEU A 36 -27.82 -3.43 -1.95
N PHE A 37 -28.23 -2.36 -2.64
CA PHE A 37 -27.91 -0.99 -2.26
C PHE A 37 -28.47 -0.65 -0.87
N ALA A 38 -29.74 -0.97 -0.61
CA ALA A 38 -30.37 -0.73 0.69
C ALA A 38 -29.68 -1.49 1.83
N VAL A 39 -29.31 -2.76 1.60
CA VAL A 39 -28.56 -3.55 2.58
C VAL A 39 -27.18 -2.95 2.83
N ASN A 40 -26.45 -2.58 1.78
CA ASN A 40 -25.12 -1.98 1.92
C ASN A 40 -25.20 -0.61 2.64
N PHE A 41 -26.27 0.14 2.37
CA PHE A 41 -26.58 1.41 3.01
C PHE A 41 -26.99 1.29 4.50
N LEU A 42 -27.49 0.14 4.93
CA LEU A 42 -27.71 -0.14 6.36
C LEU A 42 -26.46 -0.68 7.04
N VAL A 43 -25.68 -1.51 6.34
CA VAL A 43 -24.50 -2.21 6.88
C VAL A 43 -23.26 -1.30 6.99
N TRP A 44 -23.12 -0.26 6.17
CA TRP A 44 -21.95 0.62 6.27
C TRP A 44 -21.90 1.43 7.57
N GLN A 45 -23.04 1.71 8.23
CA GLN A 45 -23.11 2.49 9.47
C GLN A 45 -22.31 1.86 10.62
N PRO A 46 -22.57 0.60 11.02
CA PRO A 46 -21.78 -0.05 12.05
C PRO A 46 -20.31 -0.21 11.64
N HIS A 47 -20.03 -0.39 10.33
CA HIS A 47 -18.66 -0.49 9.84
C HIS A 47 -17.91 0.85 9.96
N ALA A 48 -18.52 1.95 9.50
CA ALA A 48 -17.97 3.29 9.60
C ALA A 48 -17.80 3.70 11.06
N PHE A 49 -18.77 3.41 11.93
CA PHE A 49 -18.65 3.68 13.36
C PHE A 49 -17.52 2.87 14.00
N ARG A 50 -17.33 1.61 13.61
CA ARG A 50 -16.21 0.77 14.10
C ARG A 50 -14.86 1.34 13.65
N THR A 51 -14.73 1.74 12.39
CA THR A 51 -13.52 2.38 11.86
C THR A 51 -13.25 3.72 12.52
N LEU A 52 -14.28 4.54 12.70
CA LEU A 52 -14.16 5.83 13.38
C LEU A 52 -13.78 5.67 14.85
N ARG A 53 -14.37 4.68 15.54
CA ARG A 53 -14.01 4.36 16.92
C ARG A 53 -12.56 3.92 17.01
N LYS A 54 -12.08 3.05 16.10
CA LYS A 54 -10.66 2.71 16.00
C LYS A 54 -9.80 3.97 15.83
N PHE A 55 -10.21 4.89 14.95
CA PHE A 55 -9.49 6.14 14.70
C PHE A 55 -9.40 7.05 15.94
N PHE A 56 -10.42 7.06 16.80
CA PHE A 56 -10.41 7.84 18.04
C PHE A 56 -9.76 7.13 19.24
N THR A 57 -9.83 5.79 19.31
CA THR A 57 -9.21 5.02 20.39
C THR A 57 -7.73 4.78 20.17
N THR A 58 -7.33 4.65 18.91
CA THR A 58 -5.92 4.71 18.53
C THR A 58 -5.54 6.17 18.62
N LYS A 59 -4.98 6.59 19.75
CA LYS A 59 -4.23 7.85 19.83
C LYS A 59 -3.27 7.79 18.64
N MET A 60 -3.50 8.57 17.58
CA MET A 60 -2.48 8.71 16.55
C MET A 60 -1.25 9.23 17.30
N PRO A 61 -0.14 8.46 17.36
CA PRO A 61 1.11 9.09 17.67
C PRO A 61 1.33 10.04 16.50
N PHE A 62 1.02 11.32 16.71
CA PHE A 62 1.74 12.40 16.05
C PHE A 62 3.14 12.36 16.67
N GLU A 63 3.88 11.29 16.37
CA GLU A 63 5.29 11.19 16.70
C GLU A 63 5.99 12.11 15.71
N ALA A 64 6.28 13.30 16.22
CA ALA A 64 7.32 14.14 15.69
C ALA A 64 8.61 13.31 15.57
N GLY A 65 9.00 13.00 14.33
CA GLY A 65 10.39 12.77 13.97
C GLY A 65 11.15 11.73 14.80
N THR A 66 10.56 10.57 15.11
CA THR A 66 11.41 9.39 15.27
C THR A 66 11.90 9.08 13.87
N SER A 67 13.17 9.40 13.58
CA SER A 67 13.84 8.99 12.35
C SER A 67 13.38 7.56 12.03
N PRO A 68 12.87 7.26 10.82
CA PRO A 68 12.59 5.88 10.47
C PRO A 68 13.89 5.16 10.76
N ASP A 69 13.86 4.24 11.73
CA ASP A 69 14.99 3.40 12.08
C ASP A 69 15.52 2.93 10.74
N SER A 70 16.66 3.51 10.35
CA SER A 70 17.36 3.13 9.15
C SER A 70 17.56 1.65 9.38
N LEU A 71 16.78 0.83 8.68
CA LEU A 71 16.93 -0.61 8.63
C LEU A 71 18.43 -0.81 8.54
N ASP A 72 19.04 -1.23 9.66
CA ASP A 72 20.45 -1.02 9.94
C ASP A 72 21.20 -1.53 8.70
N GLU A 73 21.71 -0.61 7.85
CA GLU A 73 22.07 -0.96 6.46
C GLU A 73 23.11 -2.08 6.47
N GLY A 74 23.90 -2.15 7.56
CA GLY A 74 24.79 -3.24 7.89
C GLY A 74 24.10 -4.59 8.08
N ARG A 75 23.02 -4.67 8.87
CA ARG A 75 22.24 -5.92 9.04
C ARG A 75 21.60 -6.38 7.74
N LEU A 76 21.07 -5.46 6.95
CA LEU A 76 20.44 -5.79 5.68
C LEU A 76 21.48 -6.32 4.68
N ARG A 77 22.65 -5.68 4.62
CA ARG A 77 23.77 -6.14 3.80
C ARG A 77 24.31 -7.50 4.26
N GLU A 78 24.47 -7.71 5.56
CA GLU A 78 24.87 -9.00 6.13
C GLU A 78 23.86 -10.11 5.77
N LEU A 79 22.57 -9.82 5.84
CA LEU A 79 21.51 -10.75 5.45
C LEU A 79 21.55 -11.07 3.95
N MET A 80 21.77 -10.07 3.08
CA MET A 80 21.95 -10.28 1.65
C MET A 80 23.18 -11.16 1.35
N GLU A 81 24.30 -10.93 2.03
CA GLU A 81 25.51 -11.75 1.90
C GLU A 81 25.28 -13.20 2.35
N ARG A 82 24.56 -13.41 3.46
CA ARG A 82 24.21 -14.76 3.95
C ARG A 82 23.31 -15.51 2.96
N ILE A 83 22.34 -14.82 2.36
CA ILE A 83 21.45 -15.38 1.34
C ILE A 83 22.22 -15.69 0.05
N ASP A 84 23.09 -14.78 -0.41
CA ASP A 84 23.96 -15.02 -1.56
C ASP A 84 24.86 -16.24 -1.34
N HIS A 85 25.48 -16.36 -0.16
CA HIS A 85 26.29 -17.53 0.19
C HIS A 85 25.50 -18.84 0.23
N ALA A 86 24.26 -18.82 0.72
CA ALA A 86 23.39 -19.99 0.72
C ALA A 86 22.94 -20.39 -0.70
N LEU A 87 22.71 -19.40 -1.57
CA LEU A 87 22.15 -19.58 -2.91
C LEU A 87 23.19 -19.76 -4.01
N LYS A 88 24.48 -19.46 -3.77
CA LYS A 88 25.60 -19.63 -4.73
C LYS A 88 25.70 -21.02 -5.35
N ARG A 89 25.15 -22.05 -4.70
CA ARG A 89 25.16 -23.45 -5.18
C ARG A 89 23.81 -23.93 -5.74
N SER A 90 22.77 -23.10 -5.67
CA SER A 90 21.42 -23.47 -6.11
C SER A 90 21.16 -22.96 -7.54
N PRO A 91 20.74 -23.82 -8.49
CA PRO A 91 20.27 -23.35 -9.78
C PRO A 91 19.02 -22.48 -9.56
N GLY A 92 19.09 -21.21 -9.99
CA GLY A 92 18.03 -20.21 -9.82
C GLY A 92 18.13 -19.33 -8.56
N GLY A 93 19.19 -19.50 -7.75
CA GLY A 93 19.47 -18.61 -6.62
C GLY A 93 19.60 -17.11 -6.99
N SER A 94 20.00 -16.82 -8.23
CA SER A 94 20.06 -15.46 -8.76
C SER A 94 18.71 -14.75 -8.74
N ASP A 95 17.60 -15.46 -9.01
CA ASP A 95 16.28 -14.83 -9.12
C ASP A 95 15.74 -14.36 -7.76
N VAL A 96 16.01 -15.15 -6.70
CA VAL A 96 15.67 -14.78 -5.33
C VAL A 96 16.50 -13.58 -4.88
N PHE A 97 17.80 -13.60 -5.18
CA PHE A 97 18.69 -12.49 -4.84
C PHE A 97 18.26 -11.19 -5.53
N THR A 98 18.02 -11.22 -6.84
CA THR A 98 17.51 -10.07 -7.59
C THR A 98 16.15 -9.60 -7.07
N SER A 99 15.26 -10.52 -6.68
CA SER A 99 13.97 -10.15 -6.07
C SER A 99 14.15 -9.42 -4.73
N LEU A 100 15.09 -9.88 -3.91
CA LEU A 100 15.41 -9.31 -2.60
C LEU A 100 16.06 -7.93 -2.75
N GLU A 101 17.05 -7.82 -3.62
CA GLU A 101 17.75 -6.57 -3.94
C GLU A 101 16.76 -5.50 -4.42
N ASN A 102 15.90 -5.84 -5.38
CA ASN A 102 14.85 -4.94 -5.85
C ASN A 102 13.92 -4.47 -4.72
N TYR A 103 13.51 -5.37 -3.82
CA TYR A 103 12.65 -5.01 -2.69
C TYR A 103 13.35 -4.02 -1.76
N VAL A 104 14.62 -4.29 -1.42
CA VAL A 104 15.45 -3.43 -0.57
C VAL A 104 15.64 -2.06 -1.19
N GLU A 105 16.00 -1.98 -2.48
CA GLU A 105 16.20 -0.71 -3.18
C GLU A 105 14.92 0.12 -3.21
N LEU A 106 13.78 -0.50 -3.51
CA LEU A 106 12.49 0.19 -3.53
C LEU A 106 12.07 0.69 -2.14
N ARG A 107 12.33 -0.09 -1.09
CA ARG A 107 12.05 0.30 0.28
C ARG A 107 12.91 1.48 0.70
N ASN A 108 14.21 1.41 0.41
CA ASN A 108 15.15 2.50 0.66
C ASN A 108 14.74 3.77 -0.12
N ALA A 109 14.40 3.63 -1.40
CA ALA A 109 13.91 4.74 -2.21
C ALA A 109 12.68 5.39 -1.57
N LEU A 110 11.72 4.61 -1.07
CA LEU A 110 10.53 5.15 -0.40
C LEU A 110 10.83 5.85 0.93
N THR A 111 11.80 5.34 1.70
CA THR A 111 12.25 5.90 2.99
C THR A 111 13.02 7.21 2.79
N PHE A 112 13.92 7.27 1.80
CA PHE A 112 14.72 8.45 1.51
C PHE A 112 13.97 9.50 0.69
N GLU A 113 12.90 9.10 -0.03
CA GLU A 113 12.02 10.06 -0.70
C GLU A 113 11.34 10.95 0.36
N ALA A 114 11.67 12.23 0.36
CA ALA A 114 11.10 13.19 1.30
C ALA A 114 9.59 13.34 1.10
N GLU A 115 8.87 13.70 2.17
CA GLU A 115 7.44 14.05 2.09
C GLU A 115 7.19 15.36 1.32
N THR A 116 8.20 16.21 1.27
CA THR A 116 8.17 17.47 0.56
C THR A 116 9.00 17.38 -0.72
N PRO A 117 8.56 18.00 -1.81
CA PRO A 117 9.30 17.95 -3.06
C PRO A 117 10.70 18.55 -2.92
N GLY A 118 11.68 17.86 -3.49
CA GLY A 118 13.07 18.32 -3.48
C GLY A 118 13.31 19.47 -4.46
N GLU A 119 14.44 20.15 -4.35
CA GLU A 119 14.83 21.25 -5.25
C GLU A 119 14.83 20.81 -6.72
N ARG A 120 15.25 19.58 -7.00
CA ARG A 120 15.27 18.99 -8.35
C ARG A 120 13.88 18.91 -8.99
N GLU A 121 12.86 18.54 -8.20
CA GLU A 121 11.49 18.42 -8.69
C GLU A 121 10.89 19.81 -8.99
N VAL A 122 11.21 20.81 -8.16
CA VAL A 122 10.82 22.21 -8.41
C VAL A 122 11.52 22.76 -9.64
N GLU A 123 12.82 22.46 -9.80
CA GLU A 123 13.61 22.90 -10.94
C GLU A 123 13.09 22.34 -12.28
N LEU A 124 12.63 21.08 -12.29
CA LEU A 124 12.02 20.47 -13.47
C LEU A 124 10.85 21.30 -14.01
N PHE A 125 9.96 21.75 -13.12
CA PHE A 125 8.81 22.57 -13.51
C PHE A 125 9.19 24.03 -13.81
N ARG A 126 10.27 24.53 -13.21
CA ARG A 126 10.84 25.85 -13.55
C ARG A 126 11.33 25.87 -15.00
N ILE A 127 12.01 24.82 -15.44
CA ILE A 127 12.48 24.68 -16.83
C ILE A 127 11.31 24.56 -17.80
N ALA A 128 10.22 23.92 -17.38
CA ALA A 128 9.01 23.77 -18.17
C ALA A 128 8.09 25.02 -18.19
N ASP A 129 8.50 26.12 -17.54
CA ASP A 129 7.72 27.37 -17.40
C ASP A 129 6.29 27.14 -16.89
N HIS A 130 6.12 26.24 -15.92
CA HIS A 130 4.80 25.94 -15.37
C HIS A 130 4.33 27.09 -14.45
N PRO A 131 3.09 27.60 -14.59
CA PRO A 131 2.62 28.77 -13.84
C PRO A 131 2.63 28.57 -12.31
N ASP A 132 2.32 27.35 -11.86
CA ASP A 132 2.25 27.00 -10.44
C ASP A 132 3.29 25.93 -10.04
N LEU A 133 4.55 26.34 -9.88
CA LEU A 133 5.68 25.43 -9.58
C LEU A 133 5.45 24.57 -8.33
N LYS A 134 4.92 25.17 -7.26
CA LYS A 134 4.71 24.51 -5.97
C LYS A 134 3.66 23.41 -6.04
N ILE A 135 2.53 23.66 -6.71
CA ILE A 135 1.45 22.67 -6.82
C ILE A 135 1.90 21.52 -7.73
N ALA A 136 2.59 21.84 -8.82
CA ALA A 136 3.10 20.85 -9.75
C ALA A 136 4.12 19.91 -9.09
N SER A 137 5.10 20.46 -8.35
CA SER A 137 6.11 19.65 -7.67
C SER A 137 5.52 18.77 -6.57
N VAL A 138 4.61 19.29 -5.73
CA VAL A 138 3.90 18.49 -4.72
C VAL A 138 3.09 17.37 -5.36
N SER A 139 2.41 17.67 -6.48
CA SER A 139 1.60 16.67 -7.19
C SER A 139 2.46 15.57 -7.80
N LEU A 140 3.62 15.93 -8.35
CA LEU A 140 4.59 14.98 -8.90
C LEU A 140 5.17 14.09 -7.79
N ASN A 141 5.65 14.68 -6.71
CA ASN A 141 6.20 13.96 -5.56
C ASN A 141 5.17 12.95 -5.01
N ARG A 142 3.92 13.40 -4.80
CA ARG A 142 2.82 12.52 -4.36
C ARG A 142 2.59 11.35 -5.32
N ARG A 143 2.63 11.61 -6.64
CA ARG A 143 2.47 10.57 -7.67
C ARG A 143 3.65 9.60 -7.66
N ASN A 144 4.88 10.09 -7.52
CA ASN A 144 6.09 9.27 -7.46
C ASN A 144 6.06 8.36 -6.23
N ARG A 145 5.75 8.89 -5.05
CA ARG A 145 5.56 8.11 -3.82
C ARG A 145 4.49 7.03 -3.99
N SER A 146 3.35 7.37 -4.61
CA SER A 146 2.30 6.38 -4.90
C SER A 146 2.78 5.27 -5.82
N LYS A 147 3.59 5.58 -6.84
CA LYS A 147 4.17 4.57 -7.74
C LYS A 147 5.19 3.71 -7.02
N LEU A 148 6.09 4.31 -6.24
CA LEU A 148 7.09 3.58 -5.44
C LEU A 148 6.42 2.58 -4.50
N ARG A 149 5.34 2.97 -3.81
CA ARG A 149 4.55 2.04 -2.99
C ARG A 149 3.97 0.87 -3.78
N ALA A 150 3.35 1.15 -4.92
CA ALA A 150 2.79 0.09 -5.77
C ALA A 150 3.88 -0.88 -6.28
N HIS A 151 5.06 -0.35 -6.64
CA HIS A 151 6.21 -1.17 -7.03
C HIS A 151 6.76 -1.99 -5.86
N LEU A 152 6.83 -1.40 -4.67
CA LEU A 152 7.24 -2.09 -3.44
C LEU A 152 6.29 -3.26 -3.11
N GLU A 153 4.98 -3.04 -3.15
CA GLU A 153 3.96 -4.09 -2.94
C GLU A 153 4.09 -5.23 -3.96
N ARG A 154 4.34 -4.90 -5.23
CA ARG A 154 4.57 -5.91 -6.28
C ARG A 154 5.87 -6.66 -6.05
N SER A 155 6.94 -5.97 -5.68
CA SER A 155 8.24 -6.56 -5.38
C SER A 155 8.16 -7.47 -4.15
N GLN A 156 7.44 -7.07 -3.11
CA GLN A 156 7.16 -7.89 -1.93
C GLN A 156 6.44 -9.19 -2.30
N SER A 157 5.42 -9.09 -3.16
CA SER A 157 4.69 -10.28 -3.66
C SER A 157 5.61 -11.21 -4.45
N ASN A 158 6.42 -10.65 -5.35
CA ASN A 158 7.39 -11.42 -6.13
C ASN A 158 8.45 -12.07 -5.23
N LEU A 159 8.93 -11.35 -4.21
CA LEU A 159 9.87 -11.87 -3.22
C LEU A 159 9.28 -13.06 -2.48
N ALA A 160 8.04 -12.93 -1.98
CA ALA A 160 7.36 -14.03 -1.30
C ALA A 160 7.20 -15.28 -2.19
N LEU A 161 6.82 -15.10 -3.46
CA LEU A 161 6.73 -16.20 -4.43
C LEU A 161 8.09 -16.86 -4.71
N SER A 162 9.14 -16.04 -4.84
CA SER A 162 10.51 -16.51 -4.98
C SER A 162 10.90 -17.36 -3.77
N PHE A 163 10.68 -16.89 -2.54
CA PHE A 163 11.00 -17.68 -1.33
C PHE A 163 10.22 -18.98 -1.21
N GLN A 164 8.91 -19.00 -1.56
CA GLN A 164 8.11 -20.24 -1.57
C GLN A 164 8.68 -21.29 -2.52
N THR A 165 9.25 -20.86 -3.65
CA THR A 165 9.87 -21.76 -4.62
C THR A 165 11.13 -22.44 -4.06
N TYR A 166 11.80 -21.83 -3.08
CA TYR A 166 13.06 -22.31 -2.48
C TYR A 166 12.94 -22.73 -1.00
N GLU A 167 11.73 -22.98 -0.51
CA GLU A 167 11.45 -23.31 0.90
C GLU A 167 12.17 -24.58 1.40
N GLY A 168 12.66 -25.43 0.48
CA GLY A 168 13.48 -26.62 0.81
C GLY A 168 15.00 -26.44 0.71
N VAL A 169 15.48 -25.32 0.17
CA VAL A 169 16.92 -25.06 -0.06
C VAL A 169 17.46 -24.05 0.95
N LEU A 170 16.66 -23.07 1.34
CA LEU A 170 17.06 -22.03 2.26
C LEU A 170 16.90 -22.48 3.72
N PRO A 171 17.86 -22.14 4.60
CA PRO A 171 17.70 -22.30 6.05
C PRO A 171 16.42 -21.62 6.56
N SER A 172 15.62 -22.32 7.36
CA SER A 172 14.37 -21.80 7.93
C SER A 172 14.58 -20.53 8.77
N GLU A 173 15.76 -20.37 9.37
CA GLU A 173 16.16 -19.15 10.08
C GLU A 173 16.20 -17.92 9.16
N LEU A 174 16.77 -18.06 7.95
CA LEU A 174 16.86 -16.95 6.98
C LEU A 174 15.48 -16.58 6.43
N ILE A 175 14.63 -17.59 6.16
CA ILE A 175 13.25 -17.35 5.73
C ILE A 175 12.49 -16.56 6.80
N ARG A 176 12.67 -16.92 8.07
CA ARG A 176 12.04 -16.21 9.19
C ARG A 176 12.57 -14.78 9.34
N GLU A 177 13.89 -14.59 9.20
CA GLU A 177 14.52 -13.26 9.31
C GLU A 177 14.04 -12.33 8.19
N VAL A 178 13.94 -12.84 6.96
CA VAL A 178 13.35 -12.11 5.82
C VAL A 178 11.86 -11.86 6.01
N ALA A 179 11.09 -12.83 6.50
CA ALA A 179 9.66 -12.66 6.74
C ALA A 179 9.39 -11.63 7.84
N LEU A 180 10.25 -11.55 8.87
CA LEU A 180 10.20 -10.49 9.87
C LEU A 180 10.50 -9.13 9.22
N LEU A 181 11.56 -9.05 8.42
CA LEU A 181 11.89 -7.84 7.65
C LEU A 181 10.73 -7.35 6.78
N ILE A 182 10.04 -8.27 6.10
CA ILE A 182 8.89 -7.98 5.25
C ILE A 182 7.63 -7.63 6.08
N GLY A 183 7.48 -8.24 7.26
CA GLY A 183 6.30 -8.10 8.12
C GLY A 183 6.35 -6.94 9.12
N ASP A 184 7.52 -6.36 9.38
CA ASP A 184 7.73 -5.27 10.35
C ASP A 184 7.27 -3.89 9.83
N ASP A 185 6.71 -3.81 8.61
CA ASP A 185 6.31 -2.55 7.97
C ASP A 185 5.01 -1.91 8.51
N GLY A 186 4.44 -2.38 9.62
CA GLY A 186 3.18 -1.84 10.13
C GLY A 186 2.00 -1.96 9.15
N VAL A 187 2.17 -2.75 8.08
CA VAL A 187 1.09 -3.19 7.20
C VAL A 187 0.33 -4.24 8.00
N GLU A 188 -0.83 -3.88 8.56
CA GLU A 188 -1.74 -4.84 9.17
C GLU A 188 -1.85 -6.06 8.24
N PRO A 189 -1.60 -7.29 8.73
CA PRO A 189 -1.70 -8.47 7.90
C PRO A 189 -3.09 -8.46 7.26
N ARG A 190 -3.12 -8.39 5.93
CA ARG A 190 -4.36 -8.63 5.20
C ARG A 190 -4.71 -10.09 5.43
N ASP A 191 -5.56 -10.36 6.43
CA ASP A 191 -6.20 -11.66 6.68
C ASP A 191 -7.12 -12.11 5.53
N THR A 192 -7.12 -11.40 4.41
CA THR A 192 -7.83 -11.81 3.20
C THR A 192 -6.92 -12.68 2.34
N PRO A 193 -7.20 -13.98 2.17
CA PRO A 193 -6.49 -14.80 1.19
C PRO A 193 -6.60 -14.14 -0.18
N ILE A 194 -5.45 -13.97 -0.84
CA ILE A 194 -5.38 -13.40 -2.19
C ILE A 194 -6.28 -14.24 -3.08
N SER A 195 -7.31 -13.61 -3.63
CA SER A 195 -8.26 -14.27 -4.52
C SER A 195 -7.48 -14.82 -5.74
N PRO A 196 -7.76 -16.05 -6.21
CA PRO A 196 -7.12 -16.61 -7.41
C PRO A 196 -7.21 -15.68 -8.64
N LEU A 197 -8.22 -14.81 -8.67
CA LEU A 197 -8.41 -13.81 -9.72
C LEU A 197 -7.41 -12.64 -9.66
N GLU A 198 -6.91 -12.26 -8.49
CA GLU A 198 -5.84 -11.27 -8.35
C GLU A 198 -4.48 -11.85 -8.76
N MET A 199 -4.26 -13.14 -8.49
CA MET A 199 -3.08 -13.87 -8.92
C MET A 199 -2.94 -13.87 -10.45
N ILE A 200 -4.05 -14.09 -11.17
CA ILE A 200 -4.08 -14.09 -12.64
C ILE A 200 -3.79 -12.69 -13.21
N ARG A 201 -4.29 -11.63 -12.57
CA ARG A 201 -4.05 -10.24 -13.01
C ARG A 201 -2.61 -9.78 -12.83
N LEU A 202 -1.91 -10.29 -11.83
CA LEU A 202 -0.50 -9.94 -11.57
C LEU A 202 0.46 -10.60 -12.58
N THR A 203 0.06 -11.74 -13.16
CA THR A 203 0.84 -12.46 -14.18
C THR A 203 0.57 -12.02 -15.62
N SER A 204 -0.52 -11.27 -15.87
CA SER A 204 -0.95 -10.89 -17.23
C SER A 204 -0.61 -9.46 -17.66
N ALA A 205 0.26 -8.75 -16.92
CA ALA A 205 0.66 -7.37 -17.20
C ALA A 205 2.17 -7.19 -17.01
#